data_AF-A0A5P8K934-F1
#
_entry.id   AF-A0A5P8K934-F1
#
_cell.length_a   1.000
_cell.length_b   1.000
_cell.length_c   1.000
_cell.angle_alpha   90.00
_cell.angle_beta   90.00
_cell.angle_gamma   90.00
#
_symmetry.space_group_name_H-M   'P 1'
#
loop_
_entity.id
_entity.type
_entity.pdbx_description
1 polymer ?
#
loop_
_entity_poly.entity_id
_entity_poly.type
_entity_poly.pdbx_seq_one_letter_code
_entity_poly.pdbx_strand_id
1 'polypeptide(L)'
;MSTARSAQPNARVQVSRVPGKPVRKEDDGAISIDLWLRRDGAFDSDVALRLTAAEAEVLHAQLCYALDDEAVAVIVPESSLPDCRKSARTKRRR
;
A
#
# COMPACT_ATOMS: atom_id res chain seq x y z
N MET A 1 15.83 -20.25 -34.25
CA MET A 1 14.45 -19.71 -34.29
C MET A 1 14.28 -18.81 -33.09
N SER A 2 14.31 -17.50 -33.31
CA SER A 2 14.24 -16.46 -32.27
C SER A 2 12.77 -16.18 -31.98
N THR A 3 12.30 -16.44 -30.77
CA THR A 3 11.03 -15.89 -30.31
C THR A 3 11.32 -14.50 -29.75
N ALA A 4 11.07 -13.49 -30.58
CA ALA A 4 11.02 -12.11 -30.15
C ALA A 4 10.05 -12.04 -28.94
N ARG A 5 10.59 -11.69 -27.78
CA ARG A 5 9.79 -11.25 -26.63
C ARG A 5 9.18 -9.93 -27.07
N SER A 6 8.01 -10.00 -27.70
CA SER A 6 7.23 -8.80 -27.99
C SER A 6 7.03 -8.09 -26.65
N ALA A 7 7.69 -6.95 -26.49
CA ALA A 7 7.44 -6.04 -25.39
C ALA A 7 5.98 -5.61 -25.54
N GLN A 8 5.09 -6.28 -24.82
CA GLN A 8 3.67 -5.96 -24.82
C GLN A 8 3.55 -4.55 -24.25
N PRO A 9 2.99 -3.59 -25.02
CA PRO A 9 2.89 -2.22 -24.57
C PRO A 9 1.83 -2.18 -23.47
N ASN A 10 2.30 -1.95 -22.23
CA ASN A 10 1.51 -1.71 -21.02
C ASN A 10 0.96 -2.95 -20.31
N ALA A 11 1.83 -3.92 -19.98
CA ALA A 11 1.49 -4.91 -18.96
C ALA A 11 0.98 -4.18 -17.69
N ARG A 12 -0.25 -4.46 -17.28
CA ARG A 12 -0.87 -3.79 -16.12
C ARG A 12 -0.16 -4.27 -14.86
N VAL A 13 0.61 -3.38 -14.25
CA VAL A 13 1.29 -3.66 -12.98
C VAL A 13 0.35 -3.31 -11.83
N GLN A 14 0.21 -4.23 -10.89
CA GLN A 14 -0.47 -4.01 -9.62
C GLN A 14 0.47 -4.34 -8.48
N VAL A 15 0.53 -3.45 -7.49
CA VAL A 15 1.23 -3.67 -6.22
C VAL A 15 0.17 -3.85 -5.14
N SER A 16 0.37 -4.82 -4.25
CA SER A 16 -0.54 -5.08 -3.13
C SER A 16 0.23 -5.54 -1.90
N ARG A 17 -0.31 -5.33 -0.71
CA ARG A 17 0.24 -5.95 0.51
C ARG A 17 0.11 -7.46 0.41
N VAL A 18 1.10 -8.21 0.91
CA VAL A 18 0.94 -9.65 1.10
C VAL A 18 -0.12 -9.88 2.19
N PRO A 19 -1.22 -10.60 1.90
CA PRO A 19 -2.26 -10.87 2.88
C PRO A 19 -1.70 -11.60 4.11
N GLY A 20 -2.14 -11.20 5.30
CA GLY A 20 -1.76 -11.85 6.57
C GLY A 20 -0.33 -11.57 7.05
N LYS A 21 0.54 -10.94 6.24
CA LYS A 21 1.88 -10.55 6.68
C LYS A 21 1.87 -9.20 7.39
N PRO A 22 2.40 -9.09 8.63
CA PRO A 22 2.45 -7.82 9.34
C PRO A 22 3.44 -6.85 8.67
N VAL A 23 3.36 -5.58 9.05
CA VAL A 23 4.47 -4.64 8.84
C VAL A 23 5.53 -4.95 9.91
N ARG A 24 6.78 -5.14 9.51
CA ARG A 24 7.87 -5.47 10.45
C ARG A 24 8.67 -4.21 10.78
N LYS A 25 9.11 -4.13 12.03
CA LYS A 25 10.21 -3.25 12.44
C LYS A 25 11.47 -4.11 12.52
N GLU A 26 12.54 -3.61 11.95
CA GLU A 26 13.81 -4.29 11.79
C GLU A 26 14.79 -3.81 12.88
N ASP A 27 15.88 -4.53 13.10
CA ASP A 27 16.80 -4.26 14.21
C ASP A 27 17.48 -2.87 14.12
N ASP A 28 17.64 -2.35 12.90
CA ASP A 28 18.17 -1.01 12.61
C ASP A 28 17.10 0.10 12.73
N GLY A 29 15.88 -0.25 13.14
CA GLY A 29 14.74 0.67 13.22
C GLY A 29 14.04 0.93 11.89
N ALA A 30 14.47 0.30 10.80
CA ALA A 30 13.76 0.36 9.53
C ALA A 30 12.41 -0.37 9.60
N ILE A 31 11.49 0.03 8.73
CA ILE A 31 10.20 -0.61 8.54
C ILE A 31 10.25 -1.44 7.25
N SER A 32 9.82 -2.69 7.33
CA SER A 32 9.73 -3.60 6.18
C SER A 32 8.29 -3.99 5.89
N ILE A 33 7.88 -3.82 4.63
CA ILE A 33 6.55 -4.08 4.13
C ILE A 33 6.66 -5.11 3.00
N ASP A 34 6.22 -6.34 3.25
CA ASP A 34 6.12 -7.35 2.19
C ASP A 34 4.98 -6.98 1.21
N LEU A 35 5.31 -6.96 -0.08
CA LEU A 35 4.44 -6.60 -1.19
C LEU A 35 4.39 -7.71 -2.24
N TRP A 36 3.23 -7.90 -2.87
CA TRP A 36 3.09 -8.65 -4.10
C TRP A 36 3.13 -7.72 -5.30
N LEU A 37 3.90 -8.12 -6.31
CA LEU A 37 3.87 -7.58 -7.65
C LEU A 37 3.06 -8.53 -8.54
N ARG A 38 2.07 -7.98 -9.23
CA ARG A 38 1.29 -8.69 -10.24
C ARG A 38 1.43 -8.00 -11.58
N ARG A 39 1.59 -8.78 -12.65
CA ARG A 39 1.58 -8.31 -14.05
C ARG A 39 0.47 -9.02 -14.78
N ASP A 40 -0.43 -8.23 -15.37
CA ASP A 40 -1.61 -8.73 -16.10
C ASP A 40 -2.45 -9.71 -15.28
N GLY A 41 -2.57 -9.43 -13.97
CA GLY A 41 -3.32 -10.24 -13.01
C GLY A 41 -2.59 -11.49 -12.49
N ALA A 42 -1.51 -11.92 -13.15
CA ALA A 42 -0.67 -13.02 -12.69
C ALA A 42 0.29 -12.55 -11.58
N PHE A 43 0.51 -13.41 -10.57
CA PHE A 43 1.57 -13.20 -9.60
C PHE A 43 2.94 -13.24 -10.30
N ASP A 44 3.73 -12.19 -10.12
CA ASP A 44 5.07 -12.06 -10.69
C ASP A 44 6.12 -12.39 -9.61
N SER A 45 6.10 -11.66 -8.50
CA SER A 45 7.02 -11.86 -7.37
C SER A 45 6.53 -11.21 -6.08
N ASP A 46 7.13 -11.57 -4.95
CA ASP A 46 7.07 -10.80 -3.71
C ASP A 46 8.36 -10.00 -3.48
N VAL A 47 8.23 -8.82 -2.87
CA VAL A 47 9.34 -7.93 -2.55
C VAL A 47 9.13 -7.29 -1.19
N ALA A 48 10.20 -7.06 -0.44
CA ALA A 48 10.18 -6.29 0.78
C ALA A 48 10.51 -4.82 0.48
N LEU A 49 9.54 -3.92 0.65
CA LEU A 49 9.78 -2.49 0.67
C LEU A 49 10.36 -2.11 2.03
N ARG A 50 11.65 -1.78 2.08
CA ARG A 50 12.34 -1.32 3.28
C ARG A 50 12.37 0.21 3.29
N LEU A 51 11.94 0.80 4.40
CA LEU A 51 11.82 2.23 4.60
C LEU A 51 12.49 2.60 5.91
N THR A 52 13.20 3.72 5.94
CA THR A 52 13.50 4.39 7.20
C THR A 52 12.20 4.86 7.88
N ALA A 53 12.26 5.18 9.17
CA ALA A 53 11.12 5.77 9.88
C ALA A 53 10.63 7.06 9.20
N ALA A 54 11.55 7.91 8.72
CA ALA A 54 11.21 9.15 8.04
C ALA A 54 10.47 8.90 6.69
N GLU A 55 10.96 7.95 5.88
CA GLU A 55 10.30 7.59 4.62
C GLU A 55 8.92 6.95 4.86
N ALA A 56 8.78 6.16 5.93
CA ALA A 56 7.50 5.57 6.29
C ALA A 56 6.46 6.65 6.67
N GLU A 57 6.86 7.69 7.41
CA GLU A 57 5.98 8.80 7.73
C GLU A 57 5.60 9.62 6.48
N VAL A 58 6.54 9.85 5.57
CA VAL A 58 6.24 10.52 4.29
C VAL A 58 5.26 9.69 3.46
N LEU A 59 5.49 8.38 3.33
CA LEU A 59 4.57 7.48 2.62
C LEU A 59 3.18 7.48 3.27
N HIS A 60 3.13 7.41 4.60
CA HIS A 60 1.88 7.48 5.36
C HIS A 60 1.12 8.78 5.09
N ALA A 61 1.79 9.94 5.09
CA ALA A 61 1.18 11.22 4.77
C ALA A 61 0.62 11.24 3.34
N GLN A 62 1.38 10.77 2.35
CA GLN A 62 0.95 10.73 0.95
C GLN A 62 -0.27 9.81 0.75
N LEU A 63 -0.25 8.62 1.35
CA LEU A 63 -1.40 7.71 1.31
C LEU A 63 -2.61 8.31 2.02
N CYS A 64 -2.41 9.01 3.14
CA CYS A 64 -3.48 9.72 3.81
C CYS A 64 -4.09 10.79 2.90
N TYR A 65 -3.29 11.58 2.19
CA TYR A 65 -3.82 12.60 1.27
C TYR A 65 -4.57 11.99 0.09
N ALA A 66 -4.06 10.89 -0.49
CA ALA A 66 -4.73 10.21 -1.60
C ALA A 66 -6.08 9.58 -1.18
N LEU A 67 -6.17 9.12 0.06
CA LEU A 67 -7.42 8.64 0.68
C LEU A 67 -8.24 9.82 1.23
N ASP A 68 -8.66 10.75 0.36
CA ASP A 68 -9.48 11.91 0.75
C ASP A 68 -10.74 11.55 1.59
N ASP A 69 -11.43 12.57 2.11
CA ASP A 69 -12.59 12.36 2.99
C ASP A 69 -13.71 11.55 2.32
N GLU A 70 -13.82 11.57 0.98
CA GLU A 70 -14.77 10.77 0.21
C GLU A 70 -14.31 9.30 0.11
N ALA A 71 -13.02 9.04 -0.10
CA ALA A 71 -12.44 7.71 -0.03
C ALA A 71 -12.55 7.10 1.38
N VAL A 72 -12.48 7.91 2.43
CA VAL A 72 -12.72 7.51 3.82
C VAL A 72 -14.19 7.16 4.09
N ALA A 73 -15.13 7.79 3.38
CA ALA A 73 -16.57 7.53 3.56
C ALA A 73 -16.96 6.11 3.08
N VAL A 74 -16.28 5.57 2.07
CA VAL A 74 -16.56 4.24 1.51
C VAL A 74 -15.89 3.08 2.26
N ILE A 75 -14.98 3.36 3.20
CA ILE A 75 -14.36 2.33 4.05
C ILE A 75 -15.34 1.96 5.17
N VAL A 76 -15.92 0.76 5.07
CA VAL A 76 -16.81 0.17 6.07
C VAL A 76 -16.30 -1.23 6.41
N PRO A 77 -16.17 -1.62 7.70
CA PRO A 77 -16.52 -0.87 8.92
C PRO A 77 -15.51 0.23 9.31
N GLU A 78 -15.92 1.17 10.18
CA GLU A 78 -15.05 2.24 10.70
C GLU A 78 -13.80 1.71 11.43
N SER A 79 -13.86 0.49 11.97
CA SER A 79 -12.69 -0.18 12.56
C SER A 79 -11.57 -0.43 11.55
N SER A 80 -11.89 -0.46 10.25
CA SER A 80 -10.94 -0.60 9.14
C SER A 80 -10.31 0.72 8.70
N LEU A 81 -10.73 1.86 9.28
CA LEU A 81 -10.08 3.14 8.99
C LEU A 81 -8.66 3.18 9.59
N PRO A 82 -7.70 3.81 8.90
CA PRO A 82 -6.40 4.12 9.49
C PRO A 82 -6.55 4.92 10.79
N ASP A 83 -5.74 4.64 11.81
CA ASP A 83 -5.85 5.28 13.14
C ASP A 83 -5.77 6.81 13.06
N CYS A 84 -4.92 7.34 12.19
CA CYS A 84 -4.78 8.77 11.91
C CYS A 84 -6.07 9.43 11.37
N ARG A 85 -7.03 8.66 10.85
CA ARG A 85 -8.30 9.13 10.29
C ARG A 85 -9.52 8.87 11.19
N LYS A 86 -9.39 8.04 12.23
CA LYS A 86 -10.51 7.73 13.15
C LYS A 86 -11.09 8.96 13.86
N SER A 87 -10.26 9.97 14.18
CA SER A 87 -10.70 11.20 14.86
C SER A 87 -11.33 12.27 13.93
N ALA A 88 -11.09 12.18 12.62
CA ALA A 88 -11.57 13.16 11.65
C ALA A 88 -13.09 13.06 11.40
N ARG A 89 -13.66 11.85 11.40
CA ARG A 89 -15.12 11.63 11.27
C ARG A 89 -15.90 12.04 12.53
N THR A 90 -15.31 11.93 13.72
CA THR A 90 -15.98 12.29 14.97
C THR A 90 -16.17 13.81 15.11
N LYS A 91 -15.25 14.61 14.57
CA LYS A 91 -15.34 16.09 14.61
C LYS A 91 -16.40 16.68 13.67
N ARG A 92 -16.78 15.97 12.60
CA ARG A 92 -17.81 16.43 11.64
C ARG A 92 -19.26 16.11 12.05
N ARG A 93 -19.46 15.37 13.14
CA ARG A 93 -20.80 15.06 13.69
C ARG A 93 -21.32 16.08 14.72
N ARG A 94 -20.69 17.25 14.82
CA ARG A 94 -21.04 18.30 15.78
C ARG A 94 -21.37 19.60 15.09
#